data_AF-A0A928RSP9-F1
#
_entry.id   AF-A0A928RSP9-F1
#
_cell.length_a   1.000
_cell.length_b   1.000
_cell.length_c   1.000
_cell.angle_alpha   90.00
_cell.angle_beta   90.00
_cell.angle_gamma   90.00
#
_symmetry.space_group_name_H-M   'P 1'
#
loop_
_entity.id
_entity.type
_entity.pdbx_description
1 polymer ?
#
loop_
_entity_poly.entity_id
_entity_poly.type
_entity_poly.pdbx_seq_one_letter_code
_entity_poly.pdbx_strand_id
1 'polypeptide(L)'
;MSIRQYLQQLFLKRRIKKSGLEFPVYDKIHGVKSSDRQGALAQSSEGDELQIVHVPLKNFPHNAYVYSIPLNRVLGYLERETAEKLLYVFKENYCLDGEIVKITGGEPYTYFGCKIFIFPTTDLLADTEDFSHLYGE
;
A
#
# COMPACT_ATOMS: atom_id res chain seq x y z
N MET A 1 -0.65 -20.24 16.85
CA MET A 1 -0.16 -19.93 15.49
C MET A 1 0.51 -21.16 14.90
N SER A 2 0.25 -21.53 13.65
CA SER A 2 0.90 -22.68 13.01
C SER A 2 2.38 -22.37 12.71
N ILE A 3 3.27 -23.37 12.77
CA ILE A 3 4.69 -23.25 12.39
C ILE A 3 4.83 -22.64 10.98
N ARG A 4 3.93 -23.00 10.07
CA ARG A 4 3.89 -22.45 8.71
C ARG A 4 3.64 -20.94 8.70
N GLN A 5 2.68 -20.47 9.50
CA GLN A 5 2.34 -19.04 9.62
C GLN A 5 3.51 -18.27 10.25
N TYR A 6 4.16 -18.83 11.26
CA TYR A 6 5.34 -18.25 11.89
C TYR A 6 6.50 -18.07 10.90
N LEU A 7 6.83 -19.11 10.13
CA LEU A 7 7.87 -19.01 9.11
C LEU A 7 7.51 -17.97 8.05
N GLN A 8 6.26 -17.92 7.60
CA GLN A 8 5.77 -16.91 6.65
C GLN A 8 5.95 -15.47 7.18
N GLN A 9 5.55 -15.22 8.43
CA GLN A 9 5.75 -13.93 9.08
C GLN A 9 7.24 -13.57 9.18
N LEU A 10 8.10 -14.52 9.55
CA LEU A 10 9.54 -14.30 9.66
C LEU A 10 10.17 -13.95 8.30
N PHE A 11 9.76 -14.63 7.22
CA PHE A 11 10.18 -14.27 5.86
C PHE A 11 9.65 -12.90 5.42
N LEU A 12 8.43 -12.54 5.81
CA LEU A 12 7.85 -11.23 5.51
C LEU A 12 8.61 -10.11 6.25
N LYS A 13 8.79 -10.23 7.57
CA LYS A 13 9.58 -9.30 8.40
C LYS A 13 11.00 -9.11 7.84
N ARG A 14 11.66 -10.19 7.43
CA ARG A 14 12.99 -10.12 6.78
C ARG A 14 12.96 -9.38 5.45
N ARG A 15 11.95 -9.61 4.60
CA ARG A 15 11.81 -8.90 3.33
C ARG A 15 11.54 -7.41 3.54
N ILE A 16 10.68 -7.05 4.48
CA ILE A 16 10.41 -5.65 4.85
C ILE A 16 11.72 -4.97 5.27
N LYS A 17 12.45 -5.55 6.23
CA LYS A 17 13.74 -5.03 6.69
C LYS A 17 14.75 -4.87 5.54
N LYS A 18 14.84 -5.86 4.65
CA LYS A 18 15.76 -5.82 3.51
C LYS A 18 15.36 -4.81 2.43
N SER A 19 14.07 -4.51 2.29
CA SER A 19 13.57 -3.51 1.33
C SER A 19 13.72 -2.06 1.82
N GLY A 20 13.96 -1.86 3.12
CA GLY A 20 13.98 -0.52 3.73
C GLY A 20 12.60 0.15 3.74
N LEU A 21 11.53 -0.65 3.63
CA LEU A 21 10.14 -0.16 3.66
C LEU A 21 9.67 -0.11 5.11
N GLU A 22 9.12 1.04 5.51
CA GLU A 22 8.63 1.29 6.86
C GLU A 22 7.11 1.44 6.82
N PHE A 23 6.42 0.70 7.69
CA PHE A 23 4.97 0.77 7.80
C PHE A 23 4.56 1.69 8.96
N PRO A 24 3.48 2.49 8.81
CA PRO A 24 2.67 2.64 7.61
C PRO A 24 3.45 3.31 6.46
N VAL A 25 3.22 2.85 5.22
CA VAL A 25 3.91 3.40 4.05
C VAL A 25 3.15 4.62 3.57
N TYR A 26 3.77 5.79 3.61
CA TYR A 26 3.21 7.00 3.02
C TYR A 26 3.66 7.14 1.57
N ASP A 27 2.73 7.43 0.67
CA ASP A 27 3.05 7.70 -0.73
C ASP A 27 2.16 8.80 -1.31
N LYS A 28 2.60 9.42 -2.40
CA LYS A 28 1.83 10.33 -3.23
C LYS A 28 1.31 9.57 -4.45
N ILE A 29 0.03 9.68 -4.75
CA ILE A 29 -0.53 9.03 -5.94
C ILE A 29 -0.06 9.76 -7.21
N HIS A 30 0.37 8.97 -8.21
CA HIS A 30 0.78 9.44 -9.53
C HIS A 30 -0.26 9.14 -10.61
N GLY A 31 -0.09 9.78 -11.77
CA GLY A 31 -0.98 9.58 -12.93
C GLY A 31 -2.36 10.23 -12.80
N VAL A 32 -2.55 11.16 -11.87
CA VAL A 32 -3.87 11.71 -11.51
C VAL A 32 -4.49 12.64 -12.57
N LYS A 33 -3.75 13.04 -13.61
CA LYS A 33 -4.14 14.15 -14.52
C LYS A 33 -5.32 13.87 -15.45
N SER A 34 -5.72 12.61 -15.66
CA SER A 34 -6.87 12.30 -16.51
C SER A 34 -8.16 12.84 -15.91
N SER A 35 -9.11 13.28 -16.75
CA SER A 35 -10.42 13.79 -16.31
C SER A 35 -11.17 12.82 -15.39
N ASP A 36 -11.12 11.52 -15.69
CA ASP A 36 -11.72 10.47 -14.86
C ASP A 36 -11.16 10.49 -13.42
N ARG A 37 -9.84 10.38 -13.27
CA ARG A 37 -9.15 10.43 -11.96
C ARG A 37 -9.34 11.76 -11.23
N GLN A 38 -9.34 12.89 -11.95
CA GLN A 38 -9.63 14.20 -11.35
C GLN A 38 -11.05 14.27 -10.80
N GLY A 39 -12.03 13.75 -11.54
CA GLY A 39 -13.40 13.64 -11.06
C GLY A 39 -13.54 12.70 -9.85
N ALA A 40 -12.77 11.61 -9.80
CA ALA A 40 -12.74 10.74 -8.63
C ALA A 40 -12.13 11.45 -7.42
N LEU A 41 -10.96 12.09 -7.59
CA LEU A 41 -10.29 12.82 -6.52
C LEU A 41 -11.10 14.00 -5.98
N ALA A 42 -11.89 14.68 -6.83
CA ALA A 42 -12.78 15.76 -6.41
C ALA A 42 -13.96 15.28 -5.56
N GLN A 43 -14.32 13.99 -5.65
CA GLN A 43 -15.38 13.35 -4.87
C GLN A 43 -14.82 12.62 -3.63
N SER A 44 -13.51 12.41 -3.57
CA SER A 44 -12.84 11.75 -2.47
C SER A 44 -12.70 12.65 -1.25
N SER A 45 -12.63 12.02 -0.09
CA SER A 45 -12.39 12.67 1.20
C SER A 45 -11.16 12.09 1.90
N GLU A 46 -10.55 12.88 2.79
CA GLU A 46 -9.61 12.33 3.77
C GLU A 46 -10.35 11.28 4.61
N GLY A 47 -9.74 10.12 4.84
CA GLY A 47 -10.43 9.00 5.47
C GLY A 47 -10.99 7.95 4.51
N ASP A 48 -11.05 8.22 3.21
CA ASP A 48 -11.57 7.23 2.25
C ASP A 48 -10.70 5.97 2.23
N GLU A 49 -11.34 4.82 2.37
CA GLU A 49 -10.69 3.51 2.30
C GLU A 49 -10.19 3.21 0.88
N LEU A 50 -8.99 2.65 0.81
CA LEU A 50 -8.30 2.33 -0.42
C LEU A 50 -7.87 0.86 -0.47
N GLN A 51 -7.85 0.32 -1.68
CA GLN A 51 -7.10 -0.89 -2.01
C GLN A 51 -5.94 -0.57 -2.94
N ILE A 52 -4.76 -1.04 -2.57
CA ILE A 52 -3.54 -0.95 -3.36
C ILE A 52 -3.32 -2.32 -4.01
N VAL A 53 -3.54 -2.40 -5.32
CA VAL A 53 -3.58 -3.67 -6.05
C VAL A 53 -2.46 -3.73 -7.06
N HIS A 54 -1.62 -4.77 -6.96
CA HIS A 54 -0.60 -5.05 -7.97
C HIS A 54 -1.24 -5.55 -9.27
N VAL A 55 -1.08 -4.78 -10.34
CA VAL A 55 -1.57 -5.13 -11.68
C VAL A 55 -0.43 -4.92 -12.68
N PRO A 56 0.34 -5.98 -13.01
CA PRO A 56 1.50 -5.86 -13.88
C PRO A 56 1.07 -5.48 -15.29
N LEU A 57 1.76 -4.51 -15.88
CA LEU A 57 1.56 -4.10 -17.26
C LEU A 57 2.80 -4.47 -18.08
N LYS A 58 2.64 -4.67 -19.39
CA LYS A 58 3.73 -5.11 -20.31
C LYS A 58 5.04 -4.33 -20.14
N ASN A 59 4.96 -3.01 -19.95
CA ASN A 59 6.12 -2.14 -19.78
C ASN A 59 6.33 -1.67 -18.33
N PHE A 60 5.42 -2.01 -17.42
CA PHE A 60 5.42 -1.57 -16.03
C PHE A 60 5.06 -2.77 -15.13
N PRO A 61 6.00 -3.73 -14.94
CA PRO A 61 5.70 -4.99 -14.26
C PRO A 61 5.43 -4.82 -12.77
N HIS A 62 5.87 -3.71 -12.16
CA HIS A 62 5.62 -3.37 -10.75
C HIS A 62 4.37 -2.50 -10.56
N ASN A 63 3.60 -2.22 -11.61
CA ASN A 63 2.49 -1.28 -11.54
C ASN A 63 1.48 -1.69 -10.45
N ALA A 64 1.11 -0.73 -9.61
CA ALA A 64 0.15 -0.90 -8.54
C ALA A 64 -0.87 0.24 -8.59
N TYR A 65 -2.14 -0.12 -8.76
CA TYR A 65 -3.23 0.85 -8.76
C TYR A 65 -3.63 1.21 -7.33
N VAL A 66 -4.00 2.47 -7.14
CA VAL A 66 -4.65 2.94 -5.93
C VAL A 66 -6.14 3.09 -6.23
N TYR A 67 -6.94 2.23 -5.62
CA TYR A 67 -8.36 2.09 -5.85
C TYR A 67 -9.15 2.62 -4.66
N SER A 68 -10.10 3.52 -4.90
CA SER A 68 -11.05 3.99 -3.89
C SER A 68 -12.18 2.97 -3.75
N ILE A 69 -12.34 2.40 -2.56
CA ILE A 69 -13.44 1.48 -2.26
C ILE A 69 -14.78 2.22 -2.32
N PRO A 70 -14.98 3.39 -1.66
CA PRO A 70 -16.27 4.07 -1.66
C PRO A 70 -16.74 4.50 -3.05
N LEU A 71 -15.80 4.93 -3.91
CA LEU A 71 -16.13 5.43 -5.25
C LEU A 71 -16.09 4.33 -6.31
N ASN A 72 -15.58 3.14 -5.98
CA ASN A 72 -15.37 2.03 -6.91
C ASN A 72 -14.56 2.47 -8.16
N ARG A 73 -13.51 3.28 -7.95
CA ARG A 73 -12.74 3.94 -9.03
C ARG A 73 -11.25 3.99 -8.71
N VAL A 74 -10.42 3.93 -9.76
CA VAL A 74 -8.97 4.09 -9.66
C VAL A 74 -8.62 5.58 -9.53
N LEU A 75 -7.91 5.95 -8.47
CA LEU A 75 -7.43 7.31 -8.25
C LEU A 75 -6.09 7.57 -8.96
N GLY A 76 -5.28 6.52 -9.13
CA GLY A 76 -4.00 6.58 -9.82
C GLY A 76 -3.14 5.35 -9.54
N TYR A 77 -1.84 5.53 -9.49
CA TYR A 77 -0.88 4.46 -9.20
C TYR A 77 0.22 4.92 -8.24
N LEU A 78 0.86 3.97 -7.57
CA LEU A 78 1.98 4.23 -6.66
C LEU A 78 3.22 4.74 -7.39
N GLU A 79 4.11 5.40 -6.65
CA GLU A 79 5.45 5.67 -7.14
C GLU A 79 6.17 4.34 -7.46
N ARG A 80 6.99 4.34 -8.51
CA ARG A 80 7.76 3.18 -8.95
C ARG A 80 8.58 2.54 -7.82
N GLU A 81 9.32 3.33 -7.06
CA GLU A 81 10.19 2.82 -6.00
C GLU A 81 9.37 2.11 -4.90
N THR A 82 8.29 2.76 -4.45
CA THR A 82 7.34 2.17 -3.49
C THR A 82 6.76 0.86 -4.02
N ALA A 83 6.32 0.86 -5.28
CA ALA A 83 5.70 -0.31 -5.89
C ALA A 83 6.68 -1.48 -6.07
N GLU A 84 7.95 -1.22 -6.41
CA GLU A 84 9.02 -2.21 -6.48
C GLU A 84 9.32 -2.83 -5.11
N LYS A 85 9.38 -2.00 -4.05
CA LYS A 85 9.57 -2.48 -2.67
C LYS A 85 8.40 -3.35 -2.21
N LEU A 86 7.16 -2.91 -2.45
CA LEU A 86 5.97 -3.71 -2.12
C LEU A 86 5.92 -5.03 -2.90
N LEU A 87 6.26 -5.04 -4.19
CA LEU A 87 6.33 -6.26 -4.99
C LEU A 87 7.41 -7.22 -4.45
N TYR A 88 8.56 -6.71 -4.04
CA TYR A 88 9.59 -7.53 -3.40
C TYR A 88 9.08 -8.17 -2.09
N VAL A 89 8.39 -7.38 -1.27
CA VAL A 89 7.87 -7.78 0.05
C VAL A 89 6.68 -8.74 -0.07
N PHE A 90 5.67 -8.44 -0.88
CA PHE A 90 4.40 -9.18 -0.90
C PHE A 90 4.25 -10.16 -2.07
N LYS A 91 5.15 -10.09 -3.07
CA LYS A 91 5.09 -10.85 -4.33
C LYS A 91 3.92 -10.45 -5.20
N GLU A 92 3.83 -11.07 -6.38
CA GLU A 92 2.84 -10.72 -7.40
C GLU A 92 1.41 -10.85 -6.87
N ASN A 93 0.52 -10.03 -7.43
CA ASN A 93 -0.92 -10.00 -7.14
C ASN A 93 -1.26 -9.65 -5.68
N TYR A 94 -0.36 -8.92 -5.00
CA TYR A 94 -0.68 -8.40 -3.69
C TYR A 94 -1.87 -7.43 -3.76
N CYS A 95 -2.65 -7.43 -2.68
CA CYS A 95 -3.69 -6.47 -2.39
C CYS A 95 -3.47 -6.00 -0.95
N LEU A 96 -3.32 -4.69 -0.76
CA LEU A 96 -3.08 -4.09 0.55
C LEU A 96 -4.13 -3.01 0.80
N ASP A 97 -4.56 -2.90 2.04
CA ASP A 97 -5.49 -1.86 2.44
C ASP A 97 -4.72 -0.57 2.76
N GLY A 98 -5.39 0.57 2.57
CA GLY A 98 -4.86 1.88 2.91
C GLY A 98 -5.96 2.92 3.01
N GLU A 99 -5.57 4.17 3.12
CA GLU A 99 -6.51 5.28 3.31
C GLU A 99 -5.93 6.58 2.73
N ILE A 100 -6.81 7.48 2.31
CA ILE A 100 -6.44 8.84 1.92
C ILE A 100 -6.06 9.65 3.17
N VAL A 101 -4.78 10.03 3.25
CA VAL A 101 -4.29 10.96 4.29
C VAL A 101 -4.76 12.37 4.00
N LYS A 102 -4.61 12.79 2.74
CA LYS A 102 -4.79 14.18 2.35
C LYS A 102 -5.07 14.34 0.88
N ILE A 103 -6.12 15.09 0.56
CA ILE A 103 -6.32 15.65 -0.78
C ILE A 103 -5.61 17.02 -0.86
N THR A 104 -4.92 17.26 -1.96
CA THR A 104 -4.13 18.48 -2.21
C THR A 104 -4.52 19.08 -3.54
N GLY A 105 -4.28 20.38 -3.73
CA GLY A 105 -4.73 21.07 -4.94
C GLY A 105 -6.24 21.30 -4.91
N GLY A 106 -6.89 21.23 -6.07
CA GLY A 106 -8.22 21.80 -6.22
C GLY A 106 -8.18 23.32 -6.22
N GLU A 107 -9.32 23.98 -6.46
CA GLU A 107 -9.40 25.44 -6.63
C GLU A 107 -8.59 26.19 -5.56
N PRO A 108 -7.62 27.06 -5.94
CA PRO A 108 -7.37 27.65 -7.26
C PRO A 108 -6.43 26.86 -8.20
N TYR A 109 -5.97 25.67 -7.80
CA TYR A 109 -5.03 24.85 -8.58
C TYR A 109 -5.74 23.99 -9.63
N THR A 110 -5.09 23.80 -10.79
CA THR A 110 -5.67 23.10 -11.95
C THR A 110 -5.97 21.62 -11.68
N TYR A 111 -5.23 20.96 -10.77
CA TYR A 111 -5.34 19.53 -10.54
C TYR A 111 -5.35 19.20 -9.05
N PHE A 112 -6.18 18.23 -8.69
CA PHE A 112 -6.11 17.52 -7.42
C PHE A 112 -4.94 16.54 -7.42
N GLY A 113 -4.26 16.45 -6.29
CA GLY A 113 -3.31 15.40 -5.94
C GLY A 113 -3.75 14.72 -4.64
N CYS A 114 -3.18 13.55 -4.36
CA CYS A 114 -3.56 12.75 -3.21
C CYS A 114 -2.33 12.17 -2.53
N LYS A 115 -2.32 12.22 -1.20
CA LYS A 115 -1.40 11.48 -0.34
C LYS A 115 -2.17 10.38 0.36
N ILE A 116 -1.56 9.22 0.43
CA ILE A 116 -2.14 8.03 1.03
C ILE A 116 -1.19 7.45 2.06
N PHE A 117 -1.72 6.56 2.88
CA PHE A 117 -0.91 5.63 3.62
C PHE A 117 -1.43 4.20 3.44
N ILE A 118 -0.52 3.24 3.49
CA ILE A 118 -0.82 1.81 3.36
C ILE A 118 -0.68 1.19 4.74
N PHE A 119 -1.70 0.45 5.16
CA PHE A 119 -1.73 -0.15 6.49
C PHE A 119 -0.61 -1.17 6.66
N PRO A 120 -0.08 -1.32 7.89
CA PRO A 120 0.67 -2.51 8.24
C PRO A 120 -0.25 -3.72 8.03
N THR A 121 0.21 -4.75 7.33
CA THR A 121 -0.56 -5.99 7.22
C THR A 121 -0.80 -6.51 8.64
N THR A 122 -2.04 -6.74 9.04
CA THR A 122 -2.43 -7.04 10.44
C THR A 122 -1.68 -8.24 11.03
N ASP A 123 -1.25 -9.18 10.18
CA ASP A 123 -0.44 -10.34 10.55
C ASP A 123 1.05 -10.03 10.87
N LEU A 124 1.53 -8.81 10.61
CA LEU A 124 2.88 -8.34 10.97
C LEU A 124 2.98 -7.80 12.39
N LEU A 125 1.86 -7.29 12.93
CA LEU A 125 1.74 -6.63 14.23
C LEU A 125 1.25 -7.55 15.35
N ALA A 126 0.92 -8.80 15.04
CA ALA A 126 0.84 -9.82 16.07
C ALA A 126 2.26 -9.99 16.61
N ASP A 127 2.54 -9.34 17.76
CA ASP A 127 3.74 -9.59 18.53
C ASP A 127 3.86 -11.11 18.68
N THR A 128 4.93 -11.65 18.10
CA THR A 128 5.36 -13.00 18.38
C THR A 128 5.82 -12.97 19.83
N GLU A 129 4.89 -13.23 20.75
CA GLU A 129 5.19 -13.43 22.16
C GLU A 129 6.39 -14.38 22.29
N ASP A 130 7.21 -14.00 23.25
CA ASP A 130 8.55 -14.45 23.57
C ASP A 130 8.71 -15.98 23.55
N PHE A 131 9.41 -16.52 22.54
CA PHE A 131 9.80 -17.94 22.48
C PHE A 131 11.06 -18.25 23.31
N SER A 132 11.57 -17.30 24.11
CA SER A 132 12.70 -17.53 25.01
C SER A 132 12.44 -18.63 26.05
N HIS A 133 11.18 -18.96 26.33
CA HIS A 133 10.81 -20.07 27.22
C HIS A 133 10.89 -21.47 26.57
N LEU A 134 11.01 -21.59 25.25
CA LEU A 134 11.09 -22.89 24.55
C LEU A 134 12.54 -23.36 24.32
N TYR A 135 13.53 -22.58 24.79
CA TYR A 135 14.95 -22.95 24.80
C TYR A 135 15.60 -22.73 26.18
N GLY A 136 14.81 -22.67 27.25
CA GLY A 136 15.29 -22.58 28.62
C GLY A 136 15.29 -23.94 29.32
N GLU A 137 16.52 -24.44 29.55
CA GLU A 137 16.97 -25.62 30.33
C GLU A 137 16.69 -27.03 29.76
#